data_AF-A0AAN7WRS5-F1
#
_entry.id   AF-A0AAN7WRS5-F1
#
_cell.length_a   1.000
_cell.length_b   1.000
_cell.length_c   1.000
_cell.angle_alpha   90.00
_cell.angle_beta   90.00
_cell.angle_gamma   90.00
#
_symmetry.space_group_name_H-M   'P 1'
#
loop_
_entity.id
_entity.type
_entity.pdbx_description
1 polymer ?
#
loop_
_entity_poly.entity_id
_entity_poly.type
_entity_poly.pdbx_seq_one_letter_code
_entity_poly.pdbx_strand_id
1 'polypeptide(L)'
;MTQGESPLGQALQRLAIMQESTTALQRQQSEALLEIASSQREDRALLRELLQCPAAREAEPVTNPARPPQIALQKMSADDDPEAYLDIFEGTAAACGWPEEWAVRLLPLLSRGERS
;
A
#
# COMPACT_ATOMS: atom_id res chain seq x y z
N MET A 1 7.57 -51.79 44.97
CA MET A 1 6.51 -52.18 44.01
C MET A 1 5.87 -50.89 43.53
N THR A 2 6.27 -50.41 42.35
CA THR A 2 5.85 -49.12 41.78
C THR A 2 4.40 -49.25 41.33
N GLN A 3 3.49 -48.53 41.98
CA GLN A 3 2.10 -48.42 41.57
C GLN A 3 2.06 -47.90 40.14
N GLY A 4 1.60 -48.73 39.20
CA GLY A 4 1.33 -48.31 37.84
C GLY A 4 0.19 -47.30 37.87
N GLU A 5 0.45 -46.10 37.35
CA GLU A 5 -0.57 -45.08 37.15
C GLU A 5 -1.72 -45.67 36.34
N SER A 6 -2.93 -45.61 36.88
CA SER A 6 -4.16 -46.08 36.22
C SER A 6 -4.26 -45.46 34.81
N PRO A 7 -4.66 -46.23 33.78
CA PRO A 7 -4.79 -45.73 32.41
C PRO A 7 -5.74 -44.53 32.29
N LEU A 8 -6.72 -44.42 33.19
CA LEU A 8 -7.61 -43.25 33.29
C LEU A 8 -6.87 -42.00 33.77
N GLY A 9 -5.95 -42.14 34.73
CA GLY A 9 -5.15 -41.02 35.24
C GLY A 9 -4.26 -40.42 34.15
N GLN A 10 -3.63 -41.27 33.34
CA GLN A 10 -2.84 -40.83 32.19
C GLN A 10 -3.69 -40.12 31.13
N ALA A 11 -4.92 -40.60 30.88
CA ALA A 11 -5.83 -39.96 29.93
C ALA A 11 -6.26 -38.56 30.40
N LEU A 12 -6.62 -38.42 31.69
CA LEU A 12 -6.96 -37.12 32.28
C LEU A 12 -5.78 -36.14 32.24
N GLN A 13 -4.56 -36.63 32.48
CA GLN A 13 -3.37 -35.78 32.44
C GLN A 13 -3.06 -35.28 31.03
N ARG A 14 -3.23 -36.13 30.00
CA ARG A 14 -3.09 -35.70 28.59
C ARG A 14 -4.16 -34.68 28.20
N LEU A 15 -5.39 -34.84 28.66
CA LEU A 15 -6.46 -33.87 28.42
C LEU A 15 -6.16 -32.53 29.10
N ALA A 16 -5.62 -32.54 30.33
CA ALA A 16 -5.22 -31.31 31.02
C ALA A 16 -4.11 -30.58 30.26
N ILE A 17 -3.04 -31.30 29.85
CA ILE A 17 -1.94 -30.73 29.06
C ILE A 17 -2.46 -30.18 27.73
N MET A 18 -3.33 -30.91 27.04
CA MET A 18 -3.93 -30.46 25.78
C MET A 18 -4.76 -29.20 25.99
N GLN A 19 -5.59 -29.15 27.03
CA GLN A 19 -6.42 -27.99 27.35
C GLN A 19 -5.58 -26.76 27.70
N GLU A 20 -4.54 -26.92 28.50
CA GLU A 20 -3.56 -25.85 28.76
C GLU A 20 -2.89 -25.36 27.47
N SER A 21 -2.43 -26.27 26.60
CA SER A 21 -1.81 -25.89 25.33
C SER A 21 -2.77 -25.12 24.41
N THR A 22 -4.04 -25.52 24.34
CA THR A 22 -5.05 -24.84 23.53
C THR A 22 -5.39 -23.45 24.06
N THR A 23 -5.49 -23.30 25.38
CA THR A 23 -5.80 -22.00 26.01
C THR A 23 -4.60 -21.05 25.95
N ALA A 24 -3.38 -21.57 26.09
CA ALA A 24 -2.15 -20.80 25.90
C ALA A 24 -2.04 -20.29 24.45
N LEU A 25 -2.25 -21.18 23.47
CA LEU A 25 -2.24 -20.81 22.06
C LEU A 25 -3.34 -19.77 21.73
N GLN A 26 -4.53 -19.94 22.29
CA GLN A 26 -5.63 -19.00 22.09
C GLN A 26 -5.31 -17.62 22.67
N ARG A 27 -4.72 -17.55 23.87
CA ARG A 27 -4.25 -16.28 24.45
C ARG A 27 -3.22 -15.63 23.55
N GLN A 28 -2.20 -16.39 23.14
CA GLN A 28 -1.15 -15.89 22.26
C GLN A 28 -1.71 -15.34 20.94
N GLN A 29 -2.66 -16.04 20.32
CA GLN A 29 -3.33 -15.55 19.12
C GLN A 29 -4.11 -14.26 19.38
N SER A 30 -4.83 -14.17 20.51
CA SER A 30 -5.58 -12.96 20.86
C SER A 30 -4.67 -11.76 21.12
N GLU A 31 -3.53 -11.97 21.77
CA GLU A 31 -2.53 -10.93 22.04
C GLU A 31 -1.91 -10.43 20.75
N ALA A 32 -1.50 -11.35 19.86
CA ALA A 32 -0.94 -10.99 18.56
C ALA A 32 -1.94 -10.19 17.70
N LEU A 33 -3.22 -10.56 17.70
CA LEU A 33 -4.25 -9.82 16.97
C LEU A 33 -4.46 -8.41 17.53
N LEU A 34 -4.43 -8.25 18.85
CA LEU A 34 -4.54 -6.95 19.50
C LEU A 34 -3.34 -6.06 19.15
N GLU A 35 -2.14 -6.61 19.15
CA GLU A 35 -0.91 -5.90 18.78
C GLU A 35 -0.92 -5.42 17.32
N ILE A 36 -1.37 -6.28 16.40
CA ILE A 36 -1.54 -5.90 14.99
C ILE A 36 -2.57 -4.77 14.86
N ALA A 37 -3.69 -4.87 15.58
CA ALA A 37 -4.74 -3.86 15.53
C ALA A 37 -4.30 -2.51 16.12
N SER A 38 -3.46 -2.50 17.17
CA SER A 38 -2.89 -1.26 17.71
C SER A 38 -1.87 -0.64 16.77
N SER A 39 -0.94 -1.43 16.24
CA SER A 39 0.06 -0.97 15.27
C SER A 39 -0.62 -0.38 14.02
N GLN A 40 -1.63 -1.05 13.47
CA GLN A 40 -2.36 -0.54 12.32
C GLN A 40 -3.06 0.80 12.62
N ARG A 41 -3.58 0.98 13.84
CA ARG A 41 -4.23 2.24 14.23
C ARG A 41 -3.23 3.39 14.28
N GLU A 42 -2.03 3.15 14.80
CA GLU A 42 -0.94 4.12 14.86
C GLU A 42 -0.46 4.48 13.45
N ASP A 43 -0.20 3.48 12.60
CA ASP A 43 0.19 3.70 11.20
C ASP A 43 -0.83 4.53 10.44
N ARG A 44 -2.12 4.23 10.62
CA ARG A 44 -3.20 5.00 10.01
C ARG A 44 -3.28 6.43 10.55
N ALA A 45 -2.96 6.65 11.82
CA ALA A 45 -2.91 7.99 12.40
C ALA A 45 -1.76 8.80 11.78
N LEU A 46 -0.57 8.22 11.70
CA LEU A 46 0.59 8.86 11.06
C LEU A 46 0.33 9.15 9.58
N LEU A 47 -0.22 8.20 8.82
CA LEU A 47 -0.59 8.42 7.42
C LEU A 47 -1.61 9.55 7.29
N ARG A 48 -2.59 9.60 8.20
CA ARG A 48 -3.59 10.68 8.21
C ARG A 48 -2.94 12.03 8.50
N GLU A 49 -2.02 12.11 9.44
CA GLU A 49 -1.27 13.34 9.72
C GLU A 49 -0.42 13.77 8.53
N LEU A 50 0.31 12.85 7.89
CA LEU A 50 1.09 13.14 6.67
C LEU A 50 0.22 13.68 5.54
N LEU A 51 -0.99 13.12 5.34
CA LEU A 51 -1.95 13.62 4.36
C LEU A 51 -2.58 14.97 4.75
N GLN A 52 -2.60 15.29 6.05
CA GLN A 52 -3.12 16.56 6.58
C GLN A 52 -2.04 17.66 6.64
N CYS A 53 -0.76 17.31 6.64
CA CYS A 53 0.36 18.25 6.58
C CYS A 53 0.24 19.11 5.31
N PRO A 54 0.04 20.43 5.44
CA PRO A 54 -0.15 21.32 4.32
C PRO A 54 1.12 21.60 3.51
N ALA A 55 2.27 21.03 3.89
CA ALA A 55 3.52 21.15 3.12
C ALA A 55 3.44 20.56 1.70
N ALA A 56 2.44 19.70 1.40
CA ALA A 56 2.10 19.28 0.03
C ALA A 56 0.95 20.10 -0.60
N ARG A 57 0.30 20.99 0.17
CA ARG A 57 -0.82 21.85 -0.26
C ARG A 57 -0.41 23.28 -0.62
N GLU A 58 0.87 23.64 -0.52
CA GLU A 58 1.36 24.96 -0.96
C GLU A 58 1.51 25.09 -2.50
N ALA A 59 0.86 24.20 -3.27
CA ALA A 59 0.57 24.40 -4.68
C ALA A 59 -0.95 24.62 -4.91
N GLU A 60 -1.51 25.61 -4.20
CA GLU A 60 -2.73 26.36 -4.53
C GLU A 60 -4.11 25.62 -4.63
N PRO A 61 -5.23 26.35 -4.41
CA PRO A 61 -6.42 25.82 -3.76
C PRO A 61 -7.56 25.40 -4.71
N VAL A 62 -8.59 24.82 -4.08
CA VAL A 62 -9.95 24.54 -4.59
C VAL A 62 -10.11 23.21 -5.33
N THR A 63 -10.62 22.26 -4.55
CA THR A 63 -11.60 21.23 -4.91
C THR A 63 -12.43 21.59 -6.15
N ASN A 64 -12.05 21.06 -7.30
CA ASN A 64 -13.01 20.68 -8.34
C ASN A 64 -12.92 19.15 -8.49
N PRO A 65 -13.91 18.37 -8.02
CA PRO A 65 -13.90 16.91 -8.11
C PRO A 65 -13.96 16.38 -9.55
N ALA A 66 -14.13 17.26 -10.54
CA ALA A 66 -14.09 16.93 -11.96
C ALA A 66 -12.69 17.07 -12.59
N ARG A 67 -11.65 17.47 -11.84
CA ARG A 67 -10.30 17.61 -12.42
C ARG A 67 -9.61 16.24 -12.43
N PRO A 68 -9.31 15.65 -13.61
CA PRO A 68 -8.55 14.41 -13.68
C PRO A 68 -7.18 14.59 -13.00
N PRO A 69 -6.62 13.52 -12.40
CA PRO A 69 -5.34 13.58 -11.71
C PRO A 69 -4.31 14.19 -12.67
N GLN A 70 -3.70 15.30 -12.26
CA GLN A 70 -2.66 15.95 -13.07
C GLN A 70 -1.37 15.16 -12.89
N ILE A 71 -1.27 14.02 -13.58
CA ILE A 71 -0.05 13.22 -13.64
C ILE A 71 1.00 14.07 -14.34
N ALA A 72 2.05 14.46 -13.59
CA ALA A 72 3.17 15.21 -14.13
C ALA A 72 4.06 14.27 -14.94
N LEU A 73 3.82 14.20 -16.25
CA LEU A 73 4.64 13.43 -17.18
C LEU A 73 6.00 14.11 -17.36
N GLN A 74 7.06 13.34 -17.16
CA GLN A 74 8.43 13.81 -17.35
C GLN A 74 8.72 14.04 -18.82
N LYS A 75 9.61 14.99 -19.14
CA LYS A 75 10.07 15.20 -20.53
C LYS A 75 10.85 13.96 -20.96
N MET A 76 10.65 13.54 -22.21
CA MET A 76 11.38 12.43 -22.82
C MET A 76 12.84 12.84 -22.99
N SER A 77 13.75 12.12 -22.35
CA SER A 77 15.20 12.29 -22.46
C SER A 77 15.74 11.62 -23.73
N ALA A 78 17.01 11.85 -24.04
CA ALA A 78 17.67 11.21 -25.19
C ALA A 78 17.92 9.70 -24.97
N ASP A 79 17.89 9.24 -23.72
CA ASP A 79 18.10 7.86 -23.33
C ASP A 79 16.80 7.06 -23.21
N ASP A 80 15.64 7.73 -23.30
CA ASP A 80 14.34 7.08 -23.22
C ASP A 80 13.97 6.40 -24.54
N ASP A 81 13.38 5.21 -24.45
CA ASP A 81 12.80 4.51 -25.59
C ASP A 81 11.52 5.24 -26.05
N PRO A 82 11.46 5.73 -27.30
CA PRO A 82 10.34 6.55 -27.76
C PRO A 82 9.02 5.78 -27.83
N GLU A 83 9.05 4.48 -28.16
CA GLU A 83 7.84 3.65 -28.23
C GLU A 83 7.26 3.43 -26.83
N ALA A 84 8.08 2.99 -25.86
CA ALA A 84 7.65 2.82 -24.48
C ALA A 84 7.17 4.13 -23.84
N TYR A 85 7.81 5.27 -24.16
CA TYR A 85 7.38 6.57 -23.67
C TYR A 85 5.99 6.95 -24.18
N LEU A 86 5.72 6.72 -25.48
CA LEU A 86 4.43 7.00 -26.09
C LEU A 86 3.32 6.10 -25.53
N ASP A 87 3.58 4.82 -25.31
CA ASP A 87 2.62 3.89 -24.69
C ASP A 87 2.21 4.35 -23.29
N ILE A 88 3.19 4.76 -22.47
CA ILE A 88 2.93 5.30 -21.13
C ILE A 88 2.15 6.62 -21.21
N PHE A 89 2.48 7.48 -22.18
CA PHE A 89 1.82 8.76 -22.37
C PHE A 89 0.36 8.57 -22.81
N GLU A 90 0.08 7.66 -23.74
CA GLU A 90 -1.27 7.32 -24.19
C GLU A 90 -2.11 6.69 -23.08
N GLY A 91 -1.54 5.77 -22.31
CA GLY A 91 -2.21 5.21 -21.13
C GLY A 91 -2.56 6.28 -20.09
N THR A 92 -1.69 7.26 -19.91
CA THR A 92 -1.93 8.41 -19.03
C THR A 92 -3.02 9.33 -19.60
N ALA A 93 -3.04 9.53 -20.92
CA ALA A 93 -4.06 10.29 -21.63
C ALA A 93 -5.47 9.75 -21.38
N ALA A 94 -5.61 8.44 -21.53
CA ALA A 94 -6.86 7.73 -21.31
C ALA A 94 -7.30 7.82 -19.84
N ALA A 95 -6.38 7.60 -18.90
CA ALA A 95 -6.67 7.65 -17.46
C ALA A 95 -7.09 9.04 -16.98
N CYS A 96 -6.57 10.09 -17.62
CA CYS A 96 -6.84 11.48 -17.28
C CYS A 96 -7.91 12.13 -18.17
N GLY A 97 -8.57 11.38 -19.06
CA GLY A 97 -9.69 11.88 -19.85
C GLY A 97 -9.32 12.95 -20.89
N TRP A 98 -8.10 12.92 -21.43
CA TRP A 98 -7.66 13.78 -22.55
C TRP A 98 -7.17 13.00 -23.78
N PRO A 99 -7.87 11.96 -24.26
CA PRO A 99 -7.41 11.15 -25.40
C PRO A 99 -7.37 11.92 -26.73
N GLU A 100 -8.08 13.04 -26.87
CA GLU A 100 -8.08 13.85 -28.10
C GLU A 100 -7.01 14.95 -28.07
N GLU A 101 -6.70 15.49 -26.88
CA GLU A 101 -5.70 16.56 -26.72
C GLU A 101 -4.28 16.03 -26.45
N TRP A 102 -4.09 14.71 -26.48
CA TRP A 102 -2.83 14.06 -26.11
C TRP A 102 -1.65 14.56 -26.94
N ALA A 103 -1.81 14.71 -28.25
CA ALA A 103 -0.74 15.17 -29.13
C ALA A 103 -0.28 16.61 -28.80
N VAL A 104 -1.23 17.49 -28.46
CA VAL A 104 -0.92 18.89 -28.08
C VAL A 104 -0.16 18.94 -26.76
N ARG A 105 -0.47 18.00 -25.85
CA ARG A 105 0.20 17.85 -24.54
C ARG A 105 1.54 17.14 -24.62
N LEU A 106 1.75 16.30 -25.63
CA LEU A 106 2.99 15.57 -25.87
C LEU A 106 4.10 16.49 -26.40
N LEU A 107 3.77 17.42 -27.31
CA LEU A 107 4.74 18.26 -28.00
C LEU A 107 5.75 19.00 -27.08
N PRO A 108 5.36 19.58 -25.92
CA PRO A 108 6.33 20.22 -25.01
C PRO A 108 7.25 19.23 -24.27
N LEU A 109 6.87 17.94 -24.22
CA LEU A 109 7.59 16.90 -23.49
C LEU A 109 8.57 16.12 -24.35
N LEU A 110 8.37 16.12 -25.67
CA LEU A 110 9.37 15.67 -26.62
C LEU A 110 10.51 16.69 -26.59
N SER A 111 11.65 16.31 -26.03
CA SER A 111 12.82 17.19 -25.98
C SER A 111 13.14 17.69 -27.39
N ARG A 112 12.96 18.99 -27.63
CA ARG A 112 13.59 19.65 -28.78
C ARG A 112 15.07 19.55 -28.50
N GLY A 113 15.76 18.58 -29.10
CA GLY A 113 17.17 18.34 -28.86
C GLY A 113 17.92 19.66 -28.72
N GLU A 114 18.55 19.86 -27.56
CA GLU A 114 19.59 20.85 -27.43
C GLU A 114 20.62 20.49 -28.50
N ARG A 115 20.59 21.23 -29.61
CA ARG A 115 21.70 21.19 -30.56
C ARG A 115 22.91 21.67 -29.79
N SER A 116 23.93 20.82 -29.78
CA SER A 116 25.31 21.18 -29.46
C SER A 116 25.76 22.45 -30.18
#